data_AF-A0A0R3MPM1-F1
#
_entry.id   AF-A0A0R3MPM1-F1
#
_cell.length_a   1.000
_cell.length_b   1.000
_cell.length_c   1.000
_cell.angle_alpha   90.00
_cell.angle_beta   90.00
_cell.angle_gamma   90.00
#
_symmetry.space_group_name_H-M   'P 1'
#
loop_
_entity.id
_entity.type
_entity.pdbx_description
1 polymer ?
#
loop_
_entity_poly.entity_id
_entity_poly.type
_entity_poly.pdbx_seq_one_letter_code
_entity_poly.pdbx_strand_id
1 'polypeptide(L)'
;MAVGNPHNYKGKVTLQRVRLNSGGYDDMGRYFGTGQRLYYFFCEDDPGHAFRRDDFFRAADRASAKAYVRALPLMCECRFYN
;
A
#
# COMPACT_ATOMS: atom_id res chain seq x y z
N MET A 1 2.81 -29.79 4.39
CA MET A 1 3.23 -28.40 4.07
C MET A 1 2.02 -27.71 3.46
N ALA A 2 1.49 -26.66 4.07
CA ALA A 2 0.40 -25.90 3.46
C ALA A 2 0.97 -25.26 2.19
N VAL A 3 0.51 -25.71 1.03
CA VAL A 3 0.76 -25.04 -0.24
C VAL A 3 0.09 -23.68 -0.10
N GLY A 4 0.89 -22.62 0.11
CA GLY A 4 0.37 -21.26 0.22
C GLY A 4 -0.58 -20.96 -0.94
N ASN A 5 -1.62 -20.19 -0.69
CA ASN A 5 -2.66 -19.91 -1.69
C ASN A 5 -1.98 -19.50 -3.01
N PRO A 6 -2.16 -20.23 -4.13
CA PRO A 6 -1.46 -19.93 -5.38
C PRO A 6 -1.78 -18.53 -5.91
N HIS A 7 -2.86 -17.93 -5.44
CA HIS A 7 -3.28 -16.58 -5.78
C HIS A 7 -2.65 -15.48 -4.91
N ASN A 8 -1.89 -15.84 -3.86
CA ASN A 8 -1.15 -14.87 -3.06
C ASN A 8 -0.11 -14.15 -3.91
N TYR A 9 -0.05 -12.85 -3.76
CA TYR A 9 0.97 -12.00 -4.34
C TYR A 9 2.28 -12.23 -3.62
N LYS A 10 3.26 -12.77 -4.35
CA LYS A 10 4.62 -13.01 -3.88
C LYS A 10 5.61 -11.96 -4.37
N GLY A 11 5.11 -10.98 -5.12
CA GLY A 11 5.90 -9.93 -5.74
C GLY A 11 6.33 -8.84 -4.76
N LYS A 12 6.99 -7.83 -5.32
CA LYS A 12 7.43 -6.66 -4.54
C LYS A 12 6.36 -5.57 -4.52
N VAL A 13 6.11 -5.06 -3.32
CA VAL A 13 5.25 -3.91 -3.06
C VAL A 13 6.13 -2.73 -2.69
N THR A 14 5.98 -1.65 -3.43
CA THR A 14 6.52 -0.36 -3.03
C THR A 14 5.50 0.34 -2.14
N LEU A 15 5.95 0.76 -0.96
CA LEU A 15 5.15 1.47 0.03
C LEU A 15 5.76 2.84 0.28
N GLN A 16 5.00 3.88 0.01
CA GLN A 16 5.43 5.27 0.09
C GLN A 16 4.52 6.07 1.00
N ARG A 17 5.11 7.01 1.75
CA ARG A 17 4.33 8.00 2.50
C ARG A 17 4.04 9.17 1.56
N VAL A 18 2.75 9.51 1.44
CA VAL A 18 2.33 10.72 0.73
C VAL A 18 2.40 11.89 1.70
N ARG A 19 3.14 12.93 1.33
CA ARG A 19 3.20 14.17 2.11
C ARG A 19 1.95 14.98 1.81
N LEU A 20 1.25 15.37 2.86
CA LEU A 20 0.10 16.27 2.78
C LEU A 20 0.43 17.56 3.50
N ASN A 21 -0.06 18.68 2.98
CA ASN A 21 -0.02 19.96 3.66
C ASN A 21 -1.05 20.01 4.82
N SER A 22 -1.07 21.11 5.57
CA SER A 22 -1.98 21.30 6.71
C SER A 22 -3.46 21.27 6.33
N GLY A 23 -3.79 21.56 5.07
CA GLY A 23 -5.14 21.46 4.52
C GLY A 23 -5.55 20.06 4.07
N GLY A 24 -4.66 19.07 4.14
CA GLY A 24 -4.93 17.70 3.71
C GLY A 24 -4.81 17.47 2.21
N TYR A 25 -4.09 18.33 1.50
CA TYR A 25 -3.81 18.21 0.07
C TYR A 25 -2.40 17.70 -0.18
N ASP A 26 -2.21 16.91 -1.23
CA ASP A 26 -0.87 16.60 -1.74
C ASP A 26 -0.30 17.76 -2.57
N ASP A 27 0.94 17.61 -3.03
CA ASP A 27 1.64 18.62 -3.83
C ASP A 27 1.01 18.82 -5.23
N MET A 28 0.12 17.93 -5.66
CA MET A 28 -0.64 18.04 -6.91
C MET A 28 -2.05 18.64 -6.72
N GLY A 29 -2.39 19.07 -5.50
CA GLY A 29 -3.68 19.65 -5.18
C GLY A 29 -4.82 18.64 -5.03
N ARG A 30 -4.52 17.35 -4.89
CA ARG A 30 -5.53 16.31 -4.59
C ARG A 30 -5.83 16.31 -3.10
N TYR A 31 -7.12 16.36 -2.76
CA TYR A 31 -7.57 16.33 -1.37
C TYR A 31 -7.70 14.90 -0.85
N PHE A 32 -7.11 14.64 0.31
CA PHE A 32 -7.23 13.36 1.02
C PHE A 32 -7.77 13.51 2.44
N GLY A 33 -7.98 14.74 2.92
CA GLY A 33 -8.34 15.04 4.30
C GLY A 33 -7.16 15.10 5.27
N THR A 34 -7.47 15.40 6.52
CA THR A 34 -6.50 15.50 7.62
C THR A 34 -6.58 14.27 8.54
N GLY A 35 -5.60 14.12 9.45
CA GLY A 35 -5.56 13.01 10.41
C GLY A 35 -4.25 12.22 10.38
N GLN A 36 -4.35 10.89 10.45
CA GLN A 36 -3.18 10.00 10.39
C GLN A 36 -2.40 10.17 9.08
N ARG A 37 -1.16 9.67 9.01
CA ARG A 37 -0.33 9.79 7.81
C ARG A 37 -0.98 9.03 6.64
N LEU A 38 -0.88 9.58 5.44
CA LEU A 38 -1.32 8.93 4.22
C LEU A 38 -0.18 8.09 3.63
N TYR A 39 -0.49 6.86 3.25
CA TYR A 39 0.39 5.96 2.55
C TYR A 39 -0.24 5.54 1.24
N TYR A 40 0.62 5.30 0.25
CA TYR A 40 0.28 4.69 -1.02
C TYR A 40 1.11 3.43 -1.18
N PHE A 41 0.50 2.35 -1.66
CA PHE A 41 1.24 1.16 -2.03
C PHE A 41 0.93 0.78 -3.48
N PHE A 42 1.94 0.24 -4.16
CA PHE A 42 1.75 -0.32 -5.49
C PHE A 42 2.52 -1.63 -5.69
N CYS A 43 1.92 -2.53 -6.45
CA CYS A 43 2.48 -3.85 -6.78
C CYS A 43 3.26 -3.78 -8.09
N GLU A 44 4.58 -3.97 -8.05
CA GLU A 44 5.44 -3.70 -9.22
C GLU A 44 5.35 -4.76 -10.31
N ASP A 45 5.12 -6.01 -9.92
CA ASP A 45 5.08 -7.15 -10.84
C ASP A 45 3.75 -7.26 -11.62
N ASP A 46 2.82 -6.31 -11.45
CA ASP A 46 1.58 -6.19 -12.23
C ASP A 46 1.52 -4.80 -12.94
N PRO A 47 2.34 -4.58 -13.97
CA PRO A 47 2.42 -3.29 -14.68
C PRO A 47 1.11 -2.90 -15.39
N GLY A 48 0.17 -3.84 -15.54
CA GLY A 48 -1.15 -3.57 -16.10
C GLY A 48 -2.17 -3.06 -15.08
N HIS A 49 -1.81 -3.00 -13.78
CA HIS A 49 -2.75 -2.77 -12.68
C HIS A 49 -4.01 -3.64 -12.79
N ALA A 50 -3.89 -4.84 -13.36
CA ALA A 50 -5.03 -5.62 -13.84
C ALA A 50 -5.99 -6.00 -12.70
N PHE A 51 -5.49 -5.95 -11.46
CA PHE A 51 -6.26 -6.22 -10.25
C PHE A 51 -6.55 -4.99 -9.37
N ARG A 52 -6.27 -3.75 -9.80
CA ARG A 52 -6.40 -2.52 -8.96
C ARG A 52 -5.89 -2.74 -7.53
N ARG A 53 -4.72 -3.35 -7.42
CA ARG A 53 -4.13 -3.72 -6.13
C ARG A 53 -3.44 -2.55 -5.46
N ASP A 54 -3.44 -1.37 -6.06
CA ASP A 54 -2.78 -0.18 -5.55
C ASP A 54 -3.82 0.73 -4.91
N ASP A 55 -3.53 1.25 -3.73
CA ASP A 55 -4.48 2.08 -3.02
C ASP A 55 -3.81 3.06 -2.05
N PHE A 56 -4.55 4.11 -1.71
CA PHE A 56 -4.22 5.08 -0.68
C PHE A 56 -4.93 4.71 0.62
N PHE A 57 -4.19 4.69 1.72
CA PHE A 57 -4.76 4.36 3.02
C PHE A 57 -4.05 5.11 4.15
N ARG A 58 -4.71 5.17 5.31
CA ARG A 58 -4.20 5.86 6.49
C ARG A 58 -3.53 4.87 7.44
N ALA A 59 -2.38 5.25 7.98
CA ALA A 59 -1.68 4.51 9.02
C ALA A 59 -0.89 5.44 9.94
N ALA A 60 -0.61 5.00 11.16
CA ALA A 60 0.17 5.79 12.12
C ALA A 60 1.65 5.91 11.70
N ASP A 61 2.20 4.83 11.14
CA ASP A 61 3.62 4.70 10.79
C ASP A 61 3.83 3.66 9.68
N ARG A 62 5.09 3.46 9.28
CA ARG A 62 5.46 2.53 8.20
C ARG A 62 5.24 1.06 8.60
N ALA A 63 5.34 0.71 9.88
CA ALA A 63 5.19 -0.68 10.33
C ALA A 63 3.72 -1.10 10.32
N SER A 64 2.84 -0.27 10.87
CA SER A 64 1.38 -0.40 10.77
C SER A 64 0.92 -0.39 9.32
N ALA A 65 1.55 0.41 8.45
CA ALA A 65 1.24 0.41 7.03
C ALA A 65 1.61 -0.93 6.33
N LYS A 66 2.78 -1.50 6.64
CA LYS A 66 3.17 -2.84 6.14
C LYS A 66 2.23 -3.94 6.65
N ALA A 67 1.81 -3.84 7.92
CA ALA A 67 0.86 -4.79 8.51
C ALA A 67 -0.51 -4.73 7.81
N TYR A 68 -1.02 -3.52 7.53
CA TYR A 68 -2.25 -3.32 6.79
C TYR A 68 -2.21 -4.00 5.42
N VAL A 69 -1.16 -3.73 4.63
CA VAL A 69 -1.02 -4.32 3.29
C VAL A 69 -0.97 -5.85 3.36
N ARG A 70 -0.25 -6.44 4.33
CA ARG A 70 -0.22 -7.90 4.51
C ARG A 70 -1.57 -8.50 4.93
N ALA A 71 -2.44 -7.73 5.56
CA ALA A 71 -3.78 -8.16 5.94
C ALA A 71 -4.77 -8.14 4.77
N LEU A 72 -4.43 -7.48 3.65
CA LEU A 72 -5.29 -7.46 2.48
C LEU A 72 -5.40 -8.86 1.85
N PRO A 73 -6.54 -9.18 1.22
CA PRO A 73 -6.71 -10.43 0.50
C PRO A 73 -5.58 -10.63 -0.51
N LEU A 74 -5.01 -11.83 -0.51
CA LEU A 74 -3.94 -12.22 -1.41
C LEU A 74 -2.62 -11.44 -1.25
N MET A 75 -2.39 -10.73 -0.14
CA MET A 75 -1.17 -9.95 0.09
C MET A 75 -0.30 -10.45 1.25
N CYS A 76 -0.71 -11.49 1.96
CA CYS A 76 0.00 -11.94 3.17
C CYS A 76 1.44 -12.42 2.90
N GLU A 77 1.75 -12.86 1.67
CA GLU A 77 3.09 -13.29 1.24
C GLU A 77 3.87 -12.21 0.48
N CYS A 78 3.38 -10.97 0.45
CA CYS A 78 4.04 -9.89 -0.28
C CYS A 78 5.37 -9.48 0.36
N ARG A 79 6.31 -9.03 -0.48
CA ARG A 79 7.60 -8.50 -0.04
C ARG A 79 7.61 -6.99 -0.20
N PHE A 80 8.13 -6.27 0.78
CA PHE A 80 8.32 -4.82 0.65
C PHE A 80 9.75 -4.52 0.22
N TYR A 81 9.94 -3.46 -0.57
CA TYR A 81 11.26 -2.85 -0.67
C TYR A 81 11.75 -2.44 0.72
N ASN A 82 13.06 -2.62 0.94
CA ASN A 82 13.73 -2.19 2.17
C ASN A 82 13.61 -0.67 2.29
#